data_AF-A0A7S0C680-F1
#
_entry.id   AF-A0A7S0C680-F1
#
_cell.length_a   1.000
_cell.length_b   1.000
_cell.length_c   1.000
_cell.angle_alpha   90.00
_cell.angle_beta   90.00
_cell.angle_gamma   90.00
#
_symmetry.space_group_name_H-M   'P 1'
#
loop_
_entity.id
_entity.type
_entity.pdbx_description
1 polymer ?
#
loop_
_entity_poly.entity_id
_entity_poly.type
_entity_poly.pdbx_seq_one_letter_code
_entity_poly.pdbx_strand_id
1 'polypeptide(L)'
;KSCKESHQFIYYKRHTEWPSSETLNIAELFMNNWRSENNLRGVDFDLYSSYEDAIDEVNAWQTCNYDHGNVGFPRDCGPVFPVGGQWNSYKNHMDYAKTHAFYIEKSDA
;
A
#
# COMPACT_ATOMS: atom_id res chain seq x y z
N LYS A 1 12.06 13.81 -7.01
CA LYS A 1 11.08 13.89 -5.89
C LYS A 1 11.56 12.93 -4.82
N SER A 2 11.39 13.26 -3.55
CA SER A 2 11.68 12.37 -2.41
C SER A 2 10.37 12.00 -1.72
N CYS A 3 10.31 10.83 -1.10
CA CYS A 3 9.18 10.44 -0.28
C CYS A 3 9.13 11.32 0.99
N LYS A 4 7.92 11.71 1.39
CA LYS A 4 7.65 12.23 2.73
C LYS A 4 8.05 11.17 3.75
N GLU A 5 8.46 11.60 4.94
CA GLU A 5 8.93 10.72 6.01
C GLU A 5 7.96 9.57 6.31
N SER A 6 6.65 9.88 6.41
CA SER A 6 5.60 8.88 6.61
C SER A 6 5.49 7.83 5.50
N HIS A 7 6.01 8.09 4.30
CA HIS A 7 5.90 7.22 3.13
C HIS A 7 7.24 6.59 2.74
N GLN A 8 8.26 6.68 3.59
CA GLN A 8 9.54 6.01 3.38
C GLN A 8 9.47 4.54 3.80
N PHE A 9 8.78 4.27 4.91
CA PHE A 9 8.54 2.93 5.43
C PHE A 9 7.05 2.78 5.72
N ILE A 10 6.42 1.82 5.04
CA ILE A 10 5.00 1.53 5.22
C ILE A 10 4.88 0.02 5.35
N TYR A 11 4.20 -0.40 6.41
CA TYR A 11 3.93 -1.81 6.69
C TYR A 11 2.49 -2.10 6.32
N TYR A 12 2.31 -2.91 5.28
CA TYR A 12 1.00 -3.44 4.87
C TYR A 12 0.77 -4.74 5.63
N LYS A 13 -0.22 -4.76 6.52
CA LYS A 13 -0.67 -5.99 7.17
C LYS A 13 -2.00 -6.42 6.58
N ARG A 14 -2.03 -7.62 6.01
CA ARG A 14 -3.25 -8.24 5.50
C ARG A 14 -3.99 -8.94 6.64
N HIS A 15 -5.30 -8.75 6.71
CA HIS A 15 -6.19 -9.36 7.70
C HIS A 15 -6.99 -10.54 7.15
N THR A 16 -7.17 -10.60 5.83
CA THR A 16 -7.85 -11.70 5.14
C THR A 16 -6.85 -12.57 4.39
N GLU A 17 -7.27 -13.77 3.98
CA GLU A 17 -6.48 -14.54 3.02
C GLU A 17 -6.23 -13.72 1.74
N TRP A 18 -5.03 -13.88 1.17
CA TRP A 18 -4.71 -13.25 -0.10
C TRP A 18 -5.48 -13.97 -1.23
N PRO A 19 -6.26 -13.25 -2.07
CA PRO A 19 -6.98 -13.88 -3.17
C PRO A 19 -6.04 -14.56 -4.18
N SER A 20 -6.59 -15.44 -5.03
CA SER A 20 -5.79 -16.03 -6.12
C SER A 20 -5.14 -14.95 -6.98
N SER A 21 -3.98 -15.26 -7.60
CA SER A 21 -3.27 -14.29 -8.46
C SER A 21 -4.06 -13.87 -9.70
N GLU A 22 -5.05 -14.66 -10.10
CA GLU A 22 -6.02 -14.32 -11.16
C GLU A 22 -7.01 -13.23 -10.70
N THR A 23 -7.35 -13.21 -9.41
CA THR A 23 -8.27 -12.24 -8.81
C THR A 23 -7.53 -10.98 -8.35
N LEU A 24 -6.40 -11.16 -7.65
CA LEU A 24 -5.59 -10.06 -7.12
C LEU A 24 -4.10 -10.32 -7.36
N ASN A 25 -3.59 -9.77 -8.45
CA ASN A 25 -2.16 -9.80 -8.73
C ASN A 25 -1.43 -8.76 -7.87
N ILE A 26 -0.58 -9.23 -6.95
CA ILE A 26 0.14 -8.37 -6.00
C ILE A 26 1.04 -7.34 -6.70
N ALA A 27 1.78 -7.75 -7.74
CA ALA A 27 2.68 -6.85 -8.45
C ALA A 27 1.87 -5.74 -9.13
N GLU A 28 0.78 -6.08 -9.81
CA GLU A 28 -0.07 -5.09 -10.48
C GLU A 28 -0.74 -4.14 -9.48
N LEU A 29 -1.25 -4.67 -8.36
CA LEU A 29 -1.88 -3.87 -7.29
C LEU A 29 -0.90 -2.83 -6.72
N PHE A 30 0.30 -3.28 -6.33
CA PHE A 30 1.27 -2.43 -5.66
C PHE A 30 2.03 -1.50 -6.60
N MET A 31 2.28 -1.93 -7.84
CA MET A 31 3.08 -1.16 -8.80
C MET A 31 2.25 -0.22 -9.67
N ASN A 32 1.00 -0.55 -9.97
CA ASN A 32 0.27 0.14 -11.03
C ASN A 32 -1.19 0.44 -10.73
N ASN A 33 -1.90 -0.34 -9.91
CA ASN A 33 -3.35 -0.24 -9.83
C ASN A 33 -3.84 -0.57 -8.43
N TRP A 34 -3.73 0.40 -7.53
CA TRP A 34 -4.26 0.34 -6.18
C TRP A 34 -5.79 0.41 -6.19
N ARG A 35 -6.45 -0.71 -5.89
CA ARG A 35 -7.90 -0.92 -6.05
C ARG A 35 -8.57 -1.27 -4.73
N SER A 36 -9.88 -1.07 -4.64
CA SER A 36 -10.66 -1.43 -3.45
C SER A 36 -11.17 -2.88 -3.48
N GLU A 37 -11.29 -3.48 -4.66
CA GLU A 37 -11.79 -4.85 -4.83
C GLU A 37 -10.83 -5.85 -4.17
N ASN A 38 -11.32 -6.56 -3.13
CA ASN A 38 -10.52 -7.44 -2.26
C ASN A 38 -9.30 -6.74 -1.64
N ASN A 39 -9.34 -5.42 -1.47
CA ASN A 39 -8.27 -4.63 -0.89
C ASN A 39 -8.85 -3.33 -0.28
N LEU A 40 -9.76 -3.47 0.68
CA LEU A 40 -10.37 -2.39 1.43
C LEU A 40 -9.70 -2.24 2.81
N ARG A 41 -9.27 -1.01 3.15
CA ARG A 41 -8.60 -0.72 4.43
C ARG A 41 -9.58 -0.90 5.58
N GLY A 42 -9.14 -1.53 6.67
CA GLY A 42 -9.95 -1.88 7.84
C GLY A 42 -10.85 -3.11 7.63
N VAL A 43 -10.76 -3.77 6.48
CA VAL A 43 -11.42 -5.05 6.20
C VAL A 43 -10.39 -6.07 5.75
N ASP A 44 -9.72 -5.77 4.63
CA ASP A 44 -8.74 -6.63 4.00
C ASP A 44 -7.33 -6.41 4.54
N PHE A 45 -7.00 -5.16 4.89
CA PHE A 45 -5.67 -4.78 5.35
C PHE A 45 -5.68 -3.49 6.17
N ASP A 46 -4.57 -3.19 6.83
CA ASP A 46 -4.24 -1.86 7.33
C ASP A 46 -2.78 -1.49 7.02
N LEU A 47 -2.49 -0.17 7.07
CA LEU A 47 -1.14 0.36 6.90
C LEU A 47 -0.63 0.93 8.22
N TYR A 48 0.66 0.74 8.47
CA TYR A 48 1.32 1.19 9.68
C TYR A 48 2.64 1.87 9.35
N SER A 49 3.07 2.76 10.24
CA SER A 49 4.35 3.48 10.12
C SER A 49 5.52 2.77 10.81
N SER A 50 5.26 1.73 11.59
CA SER A 50 6.27 0.87 12.19
C SER A 50 5.88 -0.60 12.08
N TYR A 51 6.86 -1.50 12.21
CA TYR A 51 6.62 -2.94 12.21
C TYR A 51 5.87 -3.34 13.48
N GLU A 52 6.30 -2.79 14.62
CA GLU A 52 5.70 -3.04 15.94
C GLU A 52 4.22 -2.68 15.95
N ASP A 53 3.85 -1.49 15.43
CA ASP A 53 2.44 -1.08 15.30
C ASP A 53 1.63 -2.06 14.43
N ALA A 54 2.25 -2.62 13.37
CA ALA A 54 1.59 -3.60 12.52
C ALA A 54 1.38 -4.93 13.26
N ILE A 55 2.37 -5.40 14.01
CA ILE A 55 2.27 -6.62 14.82
C ILE A 55 1.20 -6.46 15.90
N ASP A 56 1.24 -5.35 16.64
CA ASP A 56 0.32 -5.05 17.74
C ASP A 56 -1.05 -4.51 17.29
N GLU A 57 -1.21 -4.20 16.00
CA GLU A 57 -2.42 -3.66 15.38
C GLU A 57 -2.90 -2.34 16.00
N VAL A 58 -1.95 -1.45 16.28
CA VAL A 58 -2.19 -0.12 16.86
C VAL A 58 -1.76 0.97 15.90
N ASN A 59 -2.30 2.17 16.03
CA ASN A 59 -1.89 3.34 15.23
C ASN A 59 -2.01 3.15 13.70
N ALA A 60 -2.99 2.37 13.24
CA ALA A 60 -3.26 2.18 11.82
C ALA A 60 -3.54 3.51 11.10
N TRP A 61 -3.11 3.62 9.85
CA TRP A 61 -3.40 4.77 9.01
C TRP A 61 -4.90 4.95 8.83
N GLN A 62 -5.38 6.17 8.98
CA GLN A 62 -6.82 6.45 9.04
C GLN A 62 -7.44 6.68 7.66
N THR A 63 -6.61 7.02 6.66
CA THR A 63 -7.11 7.48 5.36
C THR A 63 -6.49 6.69 4.20
N CYS A 64 -7.33 6.31 3.24
CA CYS A 64 -6.95 5.67 1.99
C CYS A 64 -7.99 5.93 0.91
N ASN A 65 -7.56 5.93 -0.35
CA ASN A 65 -8.43 5.93 -1.52
C ASN A 65 -7.89 4.97 -2.60
N TYR A 66 -8.72 4.66 -3.59
CA TYR A 66 -8.51 3.54 -4.53
C TYR A 66 -9.06 3.83 -5.92
N ASP A 67 -8.78 2.96 -6.87
CA ASP A 67 -9.45 2.88 -8.18
C ASP A 67 -9.12 4.05 -9.12
N HIS A 68 -7.85 4.46 -9.13
CA HIS A 68 -7.32 5.37 -10.14
C HIS A 68 -6.32 4.65 -11.03
N GLY A 69 -6.61 4.66 -12.33
CA GLY A 69 -5.82 3.94 -13.33
C GLY A 69 -4.35 4.34 -13.30
N ASN A 70 -3.48 3.33 -13.41
CA ASN A 70 -2.03 3.48 -13.43
C ASN A 70 -1.44 4.13 -12.15
N VAL A 71 -2.18 4.19 -11.04
CA VAL A 71 -1.64 4.55 -9.73
C VAL A 71 -1.64 3.33 -8.82
N GLY A 72 -0.44 2.89 -8.44
CA GLY A 72 -0.20 1.81 -7.49
C GLY A 72 -0.18 2.29 -6.03
N PHE A 73 0.42 1.46 -5.19
CA PHE A 73 0.47 1.66 -3.74
C PHE A 73 1.15 2.97 -3.34
N PRO A 74 0.69 3.67 -2.28
CA PRO A 74 -0.61 3.54 -1.60
C PRO A 74 -1.59 4.64 -2.05
N ARG A 75 -1.56 5.05 -3.34
CA ARG A 75 -2.30 6.22 -3.86
C ARG A 75 -2.19 7.46 -2.95
N ASP A 76 -3.27 7.88 -2.31
CA ASP A 76 -3.34 9.05 -1.42
C ASP A 76 -3.62 8.64 0.04
N CYS A 77 -3.23 7.42 0.44
CA CYS A 77 -3.32 7.00 1.83
C CYS A 77 -2.45 7.87 2.75
N GLY A 78 -2.81 7.96 4.03
CA GLY A 78 -2.00 8.66 5.02
C GLY A 78 -2.39 8.35 6.47
N PRO A 79 -1.47 8.58 7.44
CA PRO A 79 -1.68 8.23 8.85
C PRO A 79 -2.92 8.88 9.47
N VAL A 80 -3.14 10.18 9.21
CA VAL A 80 -4.25 10.96 9.79
C VAL A 80 -5.07 11.66 8.70
N PHE A 81 -4.42 12.17 7.66
CA PHE A 81 -5.05 12.85 6.53
C PHE A 81 -4.56 12.24 5.21
N PRO A 82 -5.34 12.36 4.10
CA PRO A 82 -4.90 11.88 2.80
C PRO A 82 -3.61 12.58 2.36
N VAL A 83 -2.64 11.81 1.86
CA VAL A 83 -1.34 12.34 1.42
C VAL A 83 -1.12 12.01 -0.04
N GLY A 84 -1.39 12.97 -0.91
CA GLY A 84 -1.24 12.76 -2.35
C GLY A 84 0.21 12.79 -2.87
N GLY A 85 0.40 12.14 -4.02
CA GLY A 85 1.66 12.17 -4.77
C GLY A 85 2.80 11.36 -4.12
N GLN A 86 2.46 10.34 -3.35
CA GLN A 86 3.40 9.41 -2.69
C GLN A 86 3.21 7.97 -3.17
N TRP A 87 2.70 7.79 -4.38
CA TRP A 87 2.32 6.51 -4.95
C TRP A 87 3.32 5.98 -5.97
N ASN A 88 3.27 4.67 -6.23
CA ASN A 88 4.04 4.00 -7.27
C ASN A 88 3.30 4.04 -8.62
N SER A 89 4.04 4.16 -9.72
CA SER A 89 3.54 3.85 -11.06
C SER A 89 4.67 3.47 -11.99
N TYR A 90 4.50 2.35 -12.67
CA TYR A 90 5.41 1.91 -13.73
C TYR A 90 4.81 2.08 -15.13
N LYS A 91 3.55 2.50 -15.21
CA LYS A 91 2.83 2.74 -16.48
C LYS A 91 2.65 4.23 -16.78
N ASN A 92 2.76 5.10 -15.79
CA ASN A 92 2.76 6.54 -16.00
C ASN A 92 4.21 7.04 -16.15
N HIS A 93 4.52 7.68 -17.29
CA HIS A 93 5.83 8.28 -17.58
C HIS A 93 6.14 9.56 -16.77
N MET A 94 5.42 9.81 -15.67
CA MET A 94 5.48 11.05 -14.88
C MET A 94 5.99 10.80 -13.47
N ASP A 95 7.10 10.07 -13.26
CA ASP A 95 7.66 10.04 -11.91
C ASP A 95 9.18 10.06 -11.74
N TYR A 96 9.55 10.69 -10.63
CA TYR A 96 10.89 11.16 -10.25
C TYR A 96 11.42 10.48 -8.97
N ALA A 97 10.78 9.38 -8.53
CA ALA A 97 11.22 8.54 -7.42
C ALA A 97 11.85 7.27 -8.01
N LYS A 98 13.13 7.02 -7.70
CA LYS A 98 13.97 6.10 -8.48
C LYS A 98 14.13 4.70 -7.89
N THR A 99 13.68 4.45 -6.65
CA THR A 99 13.91 3.15 -6.00
C THR A 99 12.90 2.91 -4.88
N HIS A 100 12.23 1.76 -4.92
CA HIS A 100 11.47 1.17 -3.82
C HIS A 100 11.69 -0.35 -3.84
N ALA A 101 11.38 -1.00 -2.73
CA ALA A 101 11.42 -2.46 -2.61
C ALA A 101 10.19 -2.92 -1.84
N PHE A 102 9.68 -4.10 -2.20
CA PHE A 102 8.66 -4.79 -1.43
C PHE A 102 9.31 -5.99 -0.76
N TYR A 103 9.14 -6.10 0.55
CA TYR A 103 9.52 -7.26 1.34
C TYR A 103 8.24 -7.95 1.76
N ILE A 104 8.15 -9.25 1.50
CA ILE A 104 6.98 -10.05 1.85
C ILE A 104 7.43 -11.02 2.93
N GLU A 105 6.87 -10.85 4.12
CA GLU A 105 7.03 -11.81 5.20
C GLU A 105 6.15 -13.03 4.90
N LYS A 106 6.73 -14.21 4.95
CA LYS A 106 6.00 -15.45 4.78
C LYS A 106 5.35 -15.79 6.12
N SER A 107 4.05 -16.08 6.10
CA SER A 107 3.37 -16.70 7.25
C SER A 107 4.11 -17.99 7.63
N ASP A 108 4.51 -18.10 8.90
CA ASP A 108 4.88 -19.38 9.49
C ASP A 108 3.59 -20.21 9.54
N ALA A 109 3.54 -21.27 8.74
CA ALA A 109 2.43 -22.21 8.67
C ALA A 109 2.53 -23.26 9.79
#